data_AF-A0A6P6IP98-F1
#
_entry.id   AF-A0A6P6IP98-F1
#
_cell.length_a   1.000
_cell.length_b   1.000
_cell.length_c   1.000
_cell.angle_alpha   90.00
_cell.angle_beta   90.00
_cell.angle_gamma   90.00
#
_symmetry.space_group_name_H-M   'P 1'
#
loop_
_entity.id
_entity.type
_entity.pdbx_description
1 polymer ?
#
loop_
_entity_poly.entity_id
_entity_poly.type
_entity_poly.pdbx_seq_one_letter_code
_entity_poly.pdbx_strand_id
1 'polypeptide(L)'
;MAGAGEDSRALFGAGVRAALEAWPALQIAVENGFGGVHSQEKAAWLGGAVEEYFFRNADLELDEVEDFLGELMTNEFDTVVEDGSLPQQLQTMFHHFQRGDGAALKEMASHITQRKFKVRATAVTTARVTDEDDADSVEEMEVTAMNDGAATDGVCLQPESSGPDSQTIKEEDIVEDGWTIVRRKK
;
A
#
# COMPACT_ATOMS: atom_id res chain seq x y z
N MET A 1 -26.85 0.11 -33.55
CA MET A 1 -25.76 0.75 -32.79
C MET A 1 -25.10 -0.32 -31.93
N ALA A 2 -24.05 -0.99 -32.44
CA ALA A 2 -23.33 -2.05 -31.72
C ALA A 2 -21.96 -1.57 -31.18
N GLY A 3 -21.45 -0.41 -31.64
CA GLY A 3 -20.13 0.09 -31.26
C GLY A 3 -20.02 0.57 -29.81
N ALA A 4 -20.99 1.36 -29.32
CA ALA A 4 -20.85 2.06 -28.03
C ALA A 4 -20.67 1.12 -26.80
N GLY A 5 -21.25 -0.09 -26.85
CA GLY A 5 -21.07 -1.09 -25.79
C GLY A 5 -19.69 -1.77 -25.86
N GLU A 6 -19.19 -2.02 -27.07
CA GLU A 6 -17.87 -2.60 -27.32
C GLU A 6 -16.75 -1.62 -26.97
N ASP A 7 -16.95 -0.33 -27.26
CA ASP A 7 -16.06 0.76 -26.85
C ASP A 7 -15.97 0.87 -25.32
N SER A 8 -17.11 0.80 -24.63
CA SER A 8 -17.18 0.90 -23.16
C SER A 8 -16.52 -0.30 -22.48
N ARG A 9 -16.69 -1.51 -23.04
CA ARG A 9 -16.06 -2.73 -22.56
C ARG A 9 -14.54 -2.67 -22.72
N ALA A 10 -14.07 -2.21 -23.88
CA ALA A 10 -12.63 -2.03 -24.12
C ALA A 10 -12.02 -0.99 -23.16
N LEU A 11 -12.75 0.11 -22.88
CA LEU A 11 -12.33 1.11 -21.90
C LEU A 11 -12.27 0.54 -20.48
N PHE A 12 -13.26 -0.28 -20.09
CA PHE A 12 -13.26 -0.94 -18.79
C PHE A 12 -12.08 -1.89 -18.66
N GLY A 13 -11.88 -2.80 -19.62
CA GLY A 13 -10.74 -3.74 -19.61
C GLY A 13 -9.38 -3.05 -19.67
N ALA A 14 -9.25 -1.90 -20.33
CA ALA A 14 -8.05 -1.07 -20.26
C ALA A 14 -7.85 -0.47 -18.85
N GLY A 15 -8.94 -0.01 -18.22
CA GLY A 15 -8.95 0.51 -16.85
C GLY A 15 -8.57 -0.54 -15.81
N VAL A 16 -9.14 -1.74 -15.89
CA VAL A 16 -8.83 -2.89 -15.01
C VAL A 16 -7.34 -3.22 -15.08
N ARG A 17 -6.78 -3.36 -16.29
CA ARG A 17 -5.35 -3.62 -16.47
C ARG A 17 -4.49 -2.52 -15.88
N ALA A 18 -4.82 -1.26 -16.15
CA ALA A 18 -4.09 -0.13 -15.58
C ALA A 18 -4.13 -0.14 -14.04
N ALA A 19 -5.28 -0.47 -13.43
CA ALA A 19 -5.47 -0.55 -11.98
C ALA A 19 -4.62 -1.66 -11.36
N LEU A 20 -4.66 -2.86 -11.94
CA LEU A 20 -3.86 -4.00 -11.48
C LEU A 20 -2.37 -3.74 -11.56
N GLU A 21 -1.90 -3.20 -12.67
CA GLU A 21 -0.49 -2.85 -12.79
C GLU A 21 -0.10 -1.65 -11.90
N ALA A 22 -1.05 -0.81 -11.47
CA ALA A 22 -0.81 0.26 -10.49
C ALA A 22 -0.79 -0.25 -9.05
N TRP A 23 -1.30 -1.47 -8.84
CA TRP A 23 -1.53 -2.01 -7.52
C TRP A 23 -0.22 -2.45 -6.89
N PRO A 24 0.20 -1.83 -5.76
CA PRO A 24 1.49 -2.13 -5.15
C PRO A 24 1.64 -3.59 -4.76
N ALA A 25 0.58 -4.23 -4.25
CA ALA A 25 0.62 -5.61 -3.83
C ALA A 25 0.99 -6.56 -4.98
N LEU A 26 0.41 -6.36 -6.16
CA LEU A 26 0.75 -7.16 -7.35
C LEU A 26 2.18 -6.89 -7.84
N GLN A 27 2.61 -5.62 -7.82
CA GLN A 27 3.98 -5.27 -8.23
C GLN A 27 5.02 -5.92 -7.30
N ILE A 28 4.80 -5.83 -5.99
CA ILE A 28 5.65 -6.45 -4.97
C ILE A 28 5.66 -7.97 -5.16
N ALA A 29 4.49 -8.58 -5.41
CA ALA A 29 4.40 -10.02 -5.62
C ALA A 29 5.22 -10.49 -6.83
N VAL A 30 5.08 -9.80 -7.96
CA VAL A 30 5.85 -10.14 -9.17
C VAL A 30 7.35 -9.90 -8.96
N GLU A 31 7.74 -8.78 -8.33
CA GLU A 31 9.15 -8.43 -8.10
C GLU A 31 9.86 -9.38 -7.13
N ASN A 32 9.16 -9.87 -6.10
CA ASN A 32 9.69 -10.82 -5.13
C ASN A 32 9.57 -12.28 -5.59
N GLY A 33 9.00 -12.55 -6.76
CA GLY A 33 8.82 -13.91 -7.29
C GLY A 33 7.73 -14.72 -6.58
N PHE A 34 6.80 -14.04 -5.90
CA PHE A 34 5.58 -14.65 -5.37
C PHE A 34 4.74 -15.20 -6.55
N GLY A 35 4.24 -16.42 -6.42
CA GLY A 35 3.61 -17.16 -7.53
C GLY A 35 4.59 -17.87 -8.49
N GLY A 36 5.89 -17.89 -8.16
CA GLY A 36 6.91 -18.66 -8.87
C GLY A 36 7.38 -18.04 -10.18
N VAL A 37 8.02 -18.85 -11.04
CA VAL A 37 8.68 -18.39 -12.28
C VAL A 37 7.71 -17.77 -13.31
N HIS A 38 6.41 -18.01 -13.15
CA HIS A 38 5.35 -17.53 -14.02
C HIS A 38 4.56 -16.35 -13.42
N SER A 39 5.07 -15.70 -12.36
CA SER A 39 4.40 -14.58 -11.69
C SER A 39 3.99 -13.46 -12.66
N GLN A 40 4.83 -13.15 -13.64
CA GLN A 40 4.55 -12.14 -14.66
C GLN A 40 3.42 -12.56 -15.63
N GLU A 41 3.37 -13.85 -16.01
CA GLU A 41 2.31 -14.38 -16.86
C GLU A 41 0.96 -14.42 -16.12
N LYS A 42 0.98 -14.80 -14.84
CA LYS A 42 -0.17 -14.75 -13.94
C LYS A 42 -0.70 -13.32 -13.78
N ALA A 43 0.19 -12.34 -13.63
CA ALA A 43 -0.21 -10.92 -13.54
C ALA A 43 -0.87 -10.41 -14.83
N ALA A 44 -0.44 -10.89 -16.01
CA ALA A 44 -1.09 -10.56 -17.27
C ALA A 44 -2.47 -11.25 -17.41
N TRP A 45 -2.56 -12.52 -16.99
CA TRP A 45 -3.80 -13.29 -16.96
C TRP A 45 -4.86 -12.66 -16.03
N LEU A 46 -4.40 -12.14 -14.89
CA LEU A 46 -5.22 -11.48 -13.87
C LEU A 46 -6.16 -10.41 -14.45
N GLY A 47 -5.65 -9.59 -15.38
CA GLY A 47 -6.46 -8.56 -16.02
C GLY A 47 -7.68 -9.11 -16.75
N GLY A 48 -7.52 -10.22 -17.47
CA GLY A 48 -8.62 -10.88 -18.16
C GLY A 48 -9.57 -11.61 -17.20
N ALA A 49 -9.02 -12.23 -16.15
CA ALA A 49 -9.82 -12.92 -15.15
C ALA A 49 -10.74 -11.96 -14.39
N VAL A 50 -10.22 -10.80 -13.97
CA VAL A 50 -11.00 -9.75 -13.31
C VAL A 50 -12.04 -9.19 -14.28
N GLU A 51 -11.67 -8.86 -15.51
CA GLU A 51 -12.61 -8.37 -16.53
C GLU A 51 -13.80 -9.33 -16.72
N GLU A 52 -13.52 -10.63 -16.89
CA GLU A 52 -14.54 -11.67 -17.06
C GLU A 52 -15.39 -11.87 -15.79
N TYR A 53 -14.82 -11.69 -14.60
CA TYR A 53 -15.57 -11.75 -13.35
C TYR A 53 -16.63 -10.65 -13.27
N PHE A 54 -16.26 -9.41 -13.60
CA PHE A 54 -17.19 -8.28 -13.65
C PHE A 54 -18.25 -8.42 -14.75
N PHE A 55 -17.94 -9.03 -15.90
CA PHE A 55 -18.96 -9.23 -16.94
C PHE A 55 -19.91 -10.40 -16.66
N ARG A 56 -19.49 -11.37 -15.84
CA ARG A 56 -20.37 -12.47 -15.41
C ARG A 56 -21.31 -12.08 -14.27
N ASN A 57 -20.94 -11.09 -13.46
CA ASN A 57 -21.71 -10.67 -12.30
C ASN A 57 -22.16 -9.21 -12.46
N ALA A 58 -23.47 -9.00 -12.62
CA ALA A 58 -24.03 -7.66 -12.87
C ALA A 58 -24.12 -6.78 -11.61
N ASP A 59 -24.16 -7.40 -10.42
CA ASP A 59 -24.35 -6.73 -9.14
C ASP A 59 -23.28 -7.25 -8.19
N LEU A 60 -22.12 -6.59 -8.18
CA LEU A 60 -20.97 -6.95 -7.34
C LEU A 60 -20.85 -5.95 -6.19
N GLU A 61 -20.97 -6.45 -4.97
CA GLU A 61 -20.67 -5.70 -3.76
C GLU A 61 -19.15 -5.55 -3.55
N LEU A 62 -18.75 -4.61 -2.71
CA LEU A 62 -17.33 -4.32 -2.49
C LEU A 62 -16.63 -5.53 -1.87
N ASP A 63 -17.26 -6.13 -0.86
CA ASP A 63 -16.78 -7.33 -0.18
C ASP A 63 -16.62 -8.52 -1.14
N GLU A 64 -17.49 -8.67 -2.15
CA GLU A 64 -17.37 -9.75 -3.14
C GLU A 64 -16.17 -9.56 -4.08
N VAL A 65 -15.88 -8.30 -4.45
CA VAL A 65 -14.70 -7.99 -5.26
C VAL A 65 -13.43 -8.15 -4.43
N GLU A 66 -13.45 -7.75 -3.16
CA GLU A 66 -12.33 -7.90 -2.23
C GLU A 66 -12.02 -9.37 -1.95
N ASP A 67 -13.02 -10.18 -1.63
CA ASP A 67 -12.88 -11.63 -1.40
C ASP A 67 -12.33 -12.34 -2.64
N PHE A 68 -12.90 -12.05 -3.82
CA PHE A 68 -12.41 -12.61 -5.08
C PHE A 68 -10.94 -12.26 -5.33
N LEU A 69 -10.57 -10.98 -5.16
CA LEU A 69 -9.21 -10.51 -5.41
C LEU A 69 -8.21 -11.05 -4.37
N GLY A 70 -8.63 -11.13 -3.10
CA GLY A 70 -7.85 -11.69 -2.00
C GLY A 70 -7.60 -13.18 -2.15
N GLU A 71 -8.63 -13.95 -2.51
CA GLU A 71 -8.50 -15.38 -2.86
C GLU A 71 -7.52 -15.55 -4.02
N LEU A 72 -7.62 -14.68 -5.04
CA LEU A 72 -6.76 -14.80 -6.20
C LEU A 72 -5.29 -14.45 -5.90
N MET A 73 -5.02 -13.43 -5.08
CA MET A 73 -3.67 -13.13 -4.61
C MET A 73 -3.10 -14.26 -3.75
N THR A 74 -3.94 -14.88 -2.92
CA THR A 74 -3.53 -16.02 -2.09
C THR A 74 -3.22 -17.25 -2.95
N ASN A 75 -4.10 -17.59 -3.90
CA ASN A 75 -3.97 -18.79 -4.73
C ASN A 75 -2.88 -18.66 -5.79
N GLU A 76 -2.80 -17.52 -6.47
CA GLU A 76 -1.86 -17.36 -7.59
C GLU A 76 -0.48 -16.87 -7.17
N PHE A 77 -0.41 -16.06 -6.11
CA PHE A 77 0.81 -15.41 -5.64
C PHE A 77 1.23 -15.84 -4.22
N ASP A 78 0.51 -16.71 -3.52
CA ASP A 78 0.86 -17.07 -2.13
C ASP A 78 0.96 -15.84 -1.21
N THR A 79 0.13 -14.81 -1.48
CA THR A 79 0.18 -13.53 -0.78
C THR A 79 -1.20 -13.14 -0.26
N VAL A 80 -1.27 -12.79 1.02
CA VAL A 80 -2.49 -12.22 1.63
C VAL A 80 -2.44 -10.70 1.50
N VAL A 81 -3.51 -10.10 0.97
CA VAL A 81 -3.59 -8.67 0.72
C VAL A 81 -4.90 -8.12 1.28
N GLU A 82 -4.81 -7.17 2.20
CA GLU A 82 -5.94 -6.41 2.75
C GLU A 82 -5.92 -4.97 2.21
N ASP A 83 -5.72 -4.83 0.91
CA ASP A 83 -5.73 -3.53 0.23
C ASP A 83 -7.11 -3.28 -0.39
N GLY A 84 -7.96 -2.56 0.33
CA GLY A 84 -9.29 -2.16 -0.14
C GLY A 84 -9.27 -1.13 -1.29
N SER A 85 -8.10 -0.63 -1.68
CA SER A 85 -7.98 0.46 -2.65
C SER A 85 -8.27 0.01 -4.09
N LEU A 86 -7.78 -1.17 -4.48
CA LEU A 86 -8.06 -1.76 -5.78
C LEU A 86 -9.52 -2.19 -5.96
N PRO A 87 -10.14 -3.00 -5.06
CA PRO A 87 -11.52 -3.43 -5.21
C PRO A 87 -12.48 -2.22 -5.28
N GLN A 88 -12.25 -1.18 -4.48
CA GLN A 88 -13.04 0.06 -4.53
C GLN A 88 -12.94 0.78 -5.90
N GLN A 89 -11.73 0.85 -6.48
CA GLN A 89 -11.53 1.46 -7.80
C GLN A 89 -12.24 0.65 -8.90
N LEU A 90 -12.08 -0.68 -8.89
CA LEU A 90 -12.72 -1.56 -9.88
C LEU A 90 -14.24 -1.48 -9.80
N GLN A 91 -14.80 -1.49 -8.59
CA GLN A 91 -16.24 -1.34 -8.38
C GLN A 91 -16.75 0.01 -8.90
N THR A 92 -16.05 1.10 -8.60
CA THR A 92 -16.43 2.44 -9.08
C THR A 92 -16.40 2.49 -10.61
N MET A 93 -15.35 1.96 -11.25
CA MET A 93 -15.25 1.86 -12.70
C MET A 93 -16.40 1.04 -13.30
N PHE A 94 -16.77 -0.07 -12.66
CA PHE A 94 -17.88 -0.90 -13.11
C PHE A 94 -19.22 -0.16 -13.02
N HIS A 95 -19.48 0.60 -11.96
CA HIS A 95 -20.68 1.45 -11.86
C HIS A 95 -20.76 2.49 -12.99
N HIS A 96 -19.65 3.12 -13.35
CA HIS A 96 -19.61 4.05 -14.47
C HIS A 96 -19.86 3.35 -15.82
N PHE A 97 -19.32 2.14 -15.98
CA PHE A 97 -19.61 1.29 -17.14
C PHE A 97 -21.12 0.96 -17.24
N GLN A 98 -21.75 0.53 -16.14
CA GLN A 98 -23.18 0.21 -16.10
C GLN A 98 -24.08 1.41 -16.39
N ARG A 99 -23.68 2.60 -15.94
CA ARG A 99 -24.39 3.87 -16.20
C ARG A 99 -24.20 4.39 -17.64
N GLY A 100 -23.32 3.77 -18.44
CA GLY A 100 -22.96 4.24 -19.77
C GLY A 100 -22.10 5.51 -19.76
N ASP A 101 -21.45 5.81 -18.62
CA ASP A 101 -20.68 7.02 -18.38
C ASP A 101 -19.21 6.82 -18.82
N GLY A 102 -19.02 6.59 -20.12
CA GLY A 102 -17.71 6.25 -20.69
C GLY A 102 -16.66 7.35 -20.52
N ALA A 103 -17.08 8.62 -20.38
CA ALA A 103 -16.18 9.74 -20.11
C ALA A 103 -15.54 9.64 -18.72
N ALA A 104 -16.34 9.40 -17.69
CA ALA A 104 -15.86 9.21 -16.32
C ALA A 104 -15.00 7.94 -16.19
N LEU A 105 -15.39 6.85 -16.87
CA LEU A 105 -14.59 5.63 -16.93
C LEU A 105 -13.20 5.88 -17.52
N LYS A 106 -13.14 6.61 -18.65
CA LYS A 106 -11.89 6.99 -19.31
C LYS A 106 -11.04 7.93 -18.44
N GLU A 107 -11.67 8.88 -17.76
CA GLU A 107 -10.99 9.78 -16.83
C GLU A 107 -10.34 9.01 -15.67
N MET A 108 -11.08 8.10 -15.03
CA MET A 108 -10.51 7.25 -13.97
C MET A 108 -9.37 6.38 -14.46
N ALA A 109 -9.52 5.71 -15.61
CA ALA A 109 -8.45 4.90 -16.20
C ALA A 109 -7.19 5.76 -16.50
N SER A 110 -7.40 6.99 -16.95
CA SER A 110 -6.32 7.95 -17.21
C SER A 110 -5.65 8.40 -15.90
N HIS A 111 -6.42 8.69 -14.85
CA HIS A 111 -5.89 9.06 -13.54
C HIS A 111 -5.04 7.96 -12.92
N ILE A 112 -5.50 6.71 -12.98
CA ILE A 112 -4.76 5.53 -12.50
C ILE A 112 -3.43 5.44 -13.25
N THR A 113 -3.47 5.52 -14.57
CA THR A 113 -2.28 5.47 -15.42
C THR A 113 -1.30 6.61 -15.11
N GLN A 114 -1.79 7.84 -14.94
CA GLN A 114 -0.95 8.99 -14.60
C GLN A 114 -0.28 8.85 -13.22
N ARG A 115 -0.99 8.32 -12.22
CA ARG A 115 -0.41 8.06 -10.89
C ARG A 115 0.74 7.07 -10.99
N LYS A 116 0.62 6.01 -11.80
CA LYS A 116 1.73 5.07 -12.04
C LYS A 116 2.98 5.75 -12.59
N PHE A 117 2.81 6.61 -13.60
CA PHE A 117 3.94 7.30 -14.21
C PHE A 117 4.62 8.28 -13.26
N LYS A 118 3.86 8.97 -12.40
CA LYS A 118 4.41 9.89 -11.41
C LYS A 118 5.19 9.17 -10.31
N VAL A 119 4.72 8.00 -9.87
CA VAL A 119 5.42 7.15 -8.89
C VAL A 119 6.69 6.53 -9.48
N ARG A 120 6.67 6.09 -10.75
CA ARG A 120 7.88 5.59 -11.43
C ARG A 120 8.90 6.70 -11.72
N ALA A 121 8.47 7.91 -12.09
CA ALA A 121 9.38 9.01 -12.37
C ALA A 121 10.16 9.46 -11.12
N THR A 122 9.56 9.39 -9.94
CA THR A 122 10.26 9.67 -8.67
C THR A 122 11.23 8.57 -8.23
N ALA A 123 11.04 7.33 -8.67
CA ALA A 123 11.95 6.22 -8.37
C ALA A 123 13.20 6.18 -9.29
N VAL A 124 13.18 6.90 -10.42
CA VAL A 124 14.27 6.91 -11.43
C VAL A 124 15.22 8.10 -11.26
N THR A 125 15.06 8.94 -10.23
CA THR A 125 15.96 10.09 -9.98
C THR A 125 17.08 9.80 -8.96
N THR A 126 17.47 8.55 -8.76
CA THR A 126 18.65 8.18 -7.94
C THR A 126 19.69 7.38 -8.73
N ALA A 127 19.76 7.57 -10.05
CA ALA A 127 20.83 7.03 -10.88
C ALA A 127 21.18 7.98 -12.03
N ARG A 128 21.79 9.12 -11.69
CA ARG A 128 22.90 9.76 -12.43
C ARG A 128 23.17 11.15 -11.87
N VAL A 129 24.26 11.25 -11.12
CA VAL A 129 25.03 12.49 -10.99
C VAL A 129 25.66 12.76 -12.36
N THR A 130 25.39 13.92 -12.95
CA THR A 130 26.35 14.82 -13.63
C THR A 130 25.61 16.08 -14.14
N ASP A 131 26.05 17.20 -13.57
CA ASP A 131 26.10 18.59 -14.01
C ASP A 131 24.87 19.49 -14.25
N GLU A 132 24.90 20.56 -13.44
CA GLU A 132 24.64 21.99 -13.71
C GLU A 132 23.21 22.47 -14.01
N ASP A 133 22.63 23.19 -13.03
CA ASP A 133 22.07 24.57 -13.07
C ASP A 133 20.98 24.67 -11.97
N ASP A 134 21.29 25.19 -10.77
CA ASP A 134 21.22 26.60 -10.33
C ASP A 134 19.97 26.87 -9.47
N ALA A 135 20.11 27.84 -8.55
CA ALA A 135 19.15 28.35 -7.56
C ALA A 135 19.00 27.55 -6.24
N ASP A 136 20.04 27.66 -5.42
CA ASP A 136 20.00 27.56 -3.96
C ASP A 136 19.05 28.62 -3.38
N SER A 137 18.05 28.19 -2.61
CA SER A 137 17.15 29.07 -1.86
C SER A 137 17.10 28.56 -0.42
N VAL A 138 18.10 28.95 0.35
CA VAL A 138 18.18 28.76 1.81
C VAL A 138 17.31 29.79 2.51
N GLU A 139 16.27 29.34 3.20
CA GLU A 139 15.58 30.15 4.22
C GLU A 139 15.67 29.36 5.53
N GLU A 140 16.64 29.73 6.36
CA GLU A 140 16.84 29.24 7.72
C GLU A 140 15.68 29.72 8.61
N MET A 141 14.94 28.78 9.22
CA MET A 141 13.95 29.09 10.24
C MET A 141 14.43 28.65 11.62
N GLU A 142 14.81 29.65 12.40
CA GLU A 142 15.22 29.59 13.80
C GLU A 142 14.09 29.08 14.70
N VAL A 143 14.32 27.97 15.42
CA VAL A 143 13.39 27.46 16.45
C VAL A 143 13.86 27.94 17.82
N THR A 144 13.17 28.95 18.37
CA THR A 144 13.18 29.29 19.78
C THR A 144 11.85 28.89 20.42
N ALA A 145 11.88 28.02 21.43
CA ALA A 145 10.92 28.02 22.55
C ALA A 145 11.35 27.04 23.64
N MET A 146 11.65 27.62 24.80
CA MET A 146 11.95 26.99 26.07
C MET A 146 10.74 26.22 26.61
N ASN A 147 11.00 25.04 27.17
CA ASN A 147 10.04 24.19 27.88
C ASN A 147 9.82 24.66 29.34
N ASP A 148 8.77 24.08 29.91
CA ASP A 148 8.50 23.74 31.31
C ASP A 148 7.51 24.62 32.09
N GLY A 149 6.25 24.16 32.04
CA GLY A 149 5.19 24.47 32.99
C GLY A 149 5.26 23.57 34.24
N ALA A 150 4.80 24.14 35.35
CA ALA A 150 5.12 23.81 36.73
C ALA A 150 4.25 22.75 37.43
N ALA A 151 4.83 22.14 38.48
CA ALA A 151 4.30 21.66 39.79
C ALA A 151 3.17 20.59 39.78
N THR A 152 3.04 19.62 40.70
CA THR A 152 3.04 19.61 42.19
C THR A 152 3.26 18.15 42.69
N ASP A 153 4.16 17.85 43.64
CA ASP A 153 4.01 17.74 45.11
C ASP A 153 3.51 16.39 45.71
N GLY A 154 4.29 15.87 46.68
CA GLY A 154 3.88 15.01 47.83
C GLY A 154 3.69 13.50 47.57
N VAL A 155 4.22 12.53 48.35
CA VAL A 155 4.84 12.50 49.67
C VAL A 155 5.53 11.12 49.89
N CYS A 156 6.68 11.11 50.58
CA CYS A 156 7.44 9.95 51.04
C CYS A 156 6.68 9.05 52.03
N LEU A 157 6.95 7.74 52.02
CA LEU A 157 7.34 6.98 53.22
C LEU A 157 8.20 5.75 52.84
N GLN A 158 9.36 5.68 53.48
CA GLN A 158 10.35 4.59 53.56
C GLN A 158 10.03 3.66 54.77
N PRO A 159 10.87 2.68 55.20
CA PRO A 159 11.58 1.58 54.51
C PRO A 159 11.47 0.23 55.31
N GLU A 160 12.38 -0.72 55.02
CA GLU A 160 12.86 -1.86 55.88
C GLU A 160 12.08 -3.18 55.77
N SER A 161 12.68 -4.38 55.75
CA SER A 161 14.07 -4.86 55.86
C SER A 161 14.09 -6.37 55.54
N SER A 162 15.30 -6.88 55.27
CA SER A 162 15.76 -8.27 55.46
C SER A 162 15.79 -9.22 54.26
N GLY A 163 17.01 -9.38 53.72
CA GLY A 163 17.67 -10.69 53.69
C GLY A 163 17.81 -11.37 52.32
N PRO A 164 18.89 -12.13 52.08
CA PRO A 164 19.55 -12.20 50.77
C PRO A 164 19.42 -13.55 50.05
N ASP A 165 19.89 -13.52 48.80
CA ASP A 165 20.34 -14.66 47.98
C ASP A 165 19.31 -15.31 47.04
N SER A 166 19.31 -14.84 45.79
CA SER A 166 19.72 -15.65 44.63
C SER A 166 19.48 -14.86 43.35
N GLN A 167 20.56 -14.55 42.65
CA GLN A 167 20.53 -13.93 41.32
C GLN A 167 20.02 -14.95 40.31
N THR A 168 18.84 -14.76 39.73
CA THR A 168 18.49 -15.30 38.40
C THR A 168 17.40 -14.40 37.80
N ILE A 169 17.82 -13.52 36.90
CA ILE A 169 17.10 -12.93 35.76
C ILE A 169 15.61 -12.61 35.98
N LYS A 170 15.27 -11.32 36.14
CA LYS A 170 13.89 -10.83 36.01
C LYS A 170 13.41 -11.03 34.58
N GLU A 171 12.35 -11.82 34.40
CA GLU A 171 11.55 -12.00 33.16
C GLU A 171 10.77 -10.73 32.74
N GLU A 172 11.29 -9.53 33.04
CA GLU A 172 10.57 -8.26 32.81
C GLU A 172 11.24 -7.38 31.73
N ASP A 173 12.34 -7.82 31.12
CA ASP A 173 13.09 -7.06 30.09
C ASP A 173 13.24 -7.86 28.79
N ILE A 174 12.21 -8.61 28.42
CA ILE A 174 12.01 -9.09 27.05
C ILE A 174 10.78 -8.33 26.56
N VAL A 175 10.98 -7.28 25.77
CA VAL A 175 9.88 -6.71 25.00
C VAL A 175 9.45 -7.80 24.04
N GLU A 176 8.15 -8.09 23.96
CA GLU A 176 7.52 -9.06 23.06
C GLU A 176 7.61 -8.66 21.57
N ASP A 177 8.63 -7.88 21.21
CA ASP A 177 8.96 -7.43 19.87
C ASP A 177 10.49 -7.62 19.77
N GLY A 178 10.93 -8.56 18.91
CA GLY A 178 12.26 -9.18 18.90
C GLY A 178 13.47 -8.27 18.63
N TRP A 179 13.66 -7.23 19.43
CA TRP A 179 14.76 -6.29 19.36
C TRP A 179 15.37 -6.04 20.74
N THR A 180 16.59 -6.54 20.97
CA THR A 180 17.33 -6.35 22.22
C THR A 180 18.07 -5.01 22.23
N ILE A 181 17.86 -4.21 23.28
CA ILE A 181 18.50 -2.89 23.46
C ILE A 181 19.99 -3.06 23.81
N VAL A 182 20.88 -2.62 22.91
CA VAL A 182 22.34 -2.62 23.16
C VAL A 182 22.74 -1.38 23.95
N ARG A 183 22.99 -1.52 25.25
CA ARG A 183 23.49 -0.43 26.10
C ARG A 183 24.99 -0.20 25.83
N ARG A 184 25.32 0.98 25.28
CA ARG A 184 26.71 1.41 25.09
C ARG A 184 27.27 1.93 26.43
N LYS A 185 28.35 1.32 26.90
CA LYS A 185 29.05 1.70 28.12
C LYS A 185 30.07 2.82 27.82
N LYS A 186 30.09 3.83 28.68
CA LYS A 186 31.04 4.95 28.68
C LYS A 186 32.40 4.53 29.22
#